data_AF-A0A945RZP1-F1
#
_entry.id   AF-A0A945RZP1-F1
#
_cell.length_a   1.000
_cell.length_b   1.000
_cell.length_c   1.000
_cell.angle_alpha   90.00
_cell.angle_beta   90.00
_cell.angle_gamma   90.00
#
_symmetry.space_group_name_H-M   'P 1'
#
loop_
_entity.id
_entity.type
_entity.pdbx_description
1 polymer ?
#
loop_
_entity_poly.entity_id
_entity_poly.type
_entity_poly.pdbx_seq_one_letter_code
_entity_poly.pdbx_strand_id
1 'polypeptide(L)'
;MSRRRGESTSRDDIRETVDRTEEDLDSRGTELEVLKVDVETVRNAVERINWGGTSDAVEIMESAVDGAEQAVIDTHGRQTAELDEVQAENAEHGDELGERSDVDREDADHISDTAGGVSTQESVNELTRARDAVLQDIDFLLEQIDRAQTAGERSQELQDIVDQAVGASGRNVR
;
A
#
# COMPACT_ATOMS: atom_id res chain seq x y z
N MET A 1 18.37 24.34 30.23
CA MET A 1 17.20 24.28 29.32
C MET A 1 17.23 22.91 28.68
N SER A 2 16.26 22.04 29.00
CA SER A 2 16.16 20.70 28.40
C SER A 2 15.64 20.83 26.98
N ARG A 3 16.42 20.40 25.99
CA ARG A 3 15.92 20.13 24.64
C ARG A 3 14.86 19.03 24.76
N ARG A 4 13.63 19.31 24.36
CA ARG A 4 12.58 18.29 24.24
C ARG A 4 13.05 17.34 23.14
N ARG A 5 13.57 16.18 23.53
CA ARG A 5 13.73 15.05 22.63
C ARG A 5 12.30 14.55 22.38
N GLY A 6 11.70 14.93 21.26
CA GLY A 6 10.56 14.17 20.76
C GLY A 6 11.02 12.72 20.59
N GLU A 7 10.12 11.76 20.79
CA GLU A 7 10.42 10.36 20.48
C GLU A 7 10.92 10.27 19.04
N SER A 8 12.22 10.05 18.87
CA SER A 8 12.84 9.96 17.56
C SER A 8 12.73 8.51 17.11
N THR A 9 11.86 8.24 16.13
CA THR A 9 11.85 6.95 15.41
C THR A 9 13.19 6.76 14.70
N SER A 10 13.75 5.55 14.76
CA SER A 10 15.01 5.26 14.08
C SER A 10 14.80 4.98 12.59
N ARG A 11 15.86 5.08 11.79
CA ARG A 11 15.83 4.65 10.37
C ARG A 11 15.46 3.18 10.23
N ASP A 12 15.85 2.35 11.20
CA ASP A 12 15.56 0.91 11.15
C ASP A 12 14.08 0.67 11.43
N ASP A 13 13.47 1.39 12.37
CA ASP A 13 12.01 1.31 12.61
C ASP A 13 11.22 1.79 11.38
N ILE A 14 11.67 2.85 10.71
CA ILE A 14 11.04 3.35 9.47
C ILE A 14 11.12 2.29 8.36
N ARG A 15 12.29 1.68 8.17
CA ARG A 15 12.46 0.60 7.18
C ARG A 15 11.57 -0.58 7.50
N GLU A 16 11.55 -1.03 8.75
CA GLU A 16 10.72 -2.15 9.17
C GLU A 16 9.24 -1.89 8.90
N THR A 17 8.76 -0.67 9.17
CA THR A 17 7.39 -0.28 8.84
C THR A 17 7.12 -0.31 7.33
N VAL A 18 7.97 0.33 6.52
CA VAL A 18 7.79 0.37 5.06
C VAL A 18 7.88 -1.01 4.44
N ASP A 19 8.84 -1.83 4.86
CA ASP A 19 9.02 -3.20 4.37
C ASP A 19 7.80 -4.07 4.75
N ARG A 20 7.31 -3.97 5.99
CA ARG A 20 6.10 -4.69 6.44
C ARG A 20 4.87 -4.30 5.62
N THR A 21 4.66 -3.00 5.42
CA THR A 21 3.52 -2.51 4.64
C THR A 21 3.63 -2.91 3.17
N GLU A 22 4.83 -2.89 2.58
CA GLU A 22 5.07 -3.38 1.22
C GLU A 22 4.75 -4.88 1.10
N GLU A 23 5.19 -5.70 2.06
CA GLU A 23 4.89 -7.13 2.12
C GLU A 23 3.39 -7.40 2.27
N ASP A 24 2.69 -6.64 3.12
CA ASP A 24 1.24 -6.77 3.31
C ASP A 24 0.47 -6.40 2.03
N LEU A 25 0.88 -5.33 1.34
CA LEU A 25 0.29 -4.94 0.05
C LEU A 25 0.49 -6.03 -1.03
N ASP A 26 1.69 -6.61 -1.12
CA ASP A 26 2.01 -7.65 -2.11
C ASP A 26 1.27 -8.97 -1.82
N SER A 27 1.24 -9.38 -0.55
CA SER A 27 0.52 -10.58 -0.12
C SER A 27 -0.97 -10.47 -0.44
N ARG A 28 -1.59 -9.34 -0.10
CA ARG A 28 -3.01 -9.09 -0.38
C ARG A 28 -3.29 -8.93 -1.88
N GLY A 29 -2.37 -8.30 -2.62
CA GLY A 29 -2.44 -8.23 -4.08
C GLY A 29 -2.46 -9.61 -4.73
N THR A 30 -1.61 -10.53 -4.27
CA THR A 30 -1.59 -11.93 -4.72
C THR A 30 -2.92 -12.63 -4.45
N GLU A 31 -3.54 -12.37 -3.31
CA GLU A 31 -4.85 -12.94 -2.99
C GLU A 31 -5.95 -12.46 -3.95
N LEU A 32 -5.93 -11.18 -4.36
CA LEU A 32 -6.85 -10.66 -5.37
C LEU A 32 -6.63 -11.32 -6.74
N GLU A 33 -5.38 -11.59 -7.13
CA GLU A 33 -5.09 -12.32 -8.39
C GLU A 33 -5.68 -13.74 -8.39
N VAL A 34 -5.58 -14.46 -7.26
CA VAL A 34 -6.23 -15.76 -7.11
C VAL A 34 -7.74 -15.63 -7.31
N LEU A 35 -8.34 -14.61 -6.71
CA LEU A 35 -9.78 -14.39 -6.81
C LEU A 35 -10.22 -14.08 -8.24
N LYS A 36 -9.42 -13.32 -9.00
CA LYS A 36 -9.67 -13.12 -10.43
C LYS A 36 -9.71 -14.44 -11.19
N VAL A 37 -8.77 -15.35 -10.91
CA VAL A 37 -8.76 -16.69 -11.53
C VAL A 37 -10.00 -17.48 -11.15
N ASP A 38 -10.46 -17.38 -9.89
CA ASP A 38 -11.69 -18.03 -9.44
C ASP A 38 -12.93 -17.50 -10.17
N VAL A 39 -13.06 -16.17 -10.33
CA VAL A 39 -14.14 -15.54 -11.13
C VAL A 39 -14.16 -16.10 -12.55
N GLU A 40 -13.01 -16.12 -13.22
CA GLU A 40 -12.88 -16.62 -14.59
C GLU A 40 -13.20 -18.12 -14.67
N THR A 41 -12.80 -18.90 -13.66
CA THR A 41 -13.05 -20.33 -13.59
C THR A 41 -14.54 -20.64 -13.42
N VAL A 42 -15.23 -19.94 -12.52
CA VAL A 42 -16.67 -20.10 -12.33
C VAL A 42 -17.40 -19.75 -13.63
N ARG A 43 -17.07 -18.63 -14.28
CA ARG A 43 -17.64 -18.25 -15.58
C ARG A 43 -17.45 -19.31 -16.65
N ASN A 44 -16.21 -19.77 -16.82
CA ASN A 44 -15.89 -20.79 -17.81
C ASN A 44 -16.61 -22.11 -17.51
N ALA A 45 -16.82 -22.44 -16.24
CA ALA A 45 -17.62 -23.61 -15.88
C ALA A 45 -19.07 -23.43 -16.32
N VAL A 46 -19.71 -22.29 -15.99
CA VAL A 46 -21.09 -21.97 -16.39
C VAL A 46 -21.31 -22.07 -17.89
N GLU A 47 -20.40 -21.48 -18.69
CA GLU A 47 -20.49 -21.51 -20.15
C GLU A 47 -20.36 -22.93 -20.74
N ARG A 48 -19.72 -23.84 -20.02
CA ARG A 48 -19.45 -25.21 -20.47
C ARG A 48 -20.45 -26.23 -19.90
N ILE A 49 -21.27 -25.85 -18.94
CA ILE A 49 -22.32 -26.73 -18.40
C ILE A 49 -23.34 -27.02 -19.51
N ASN A 50 -23.56 -28.30 -19.77
CA ASN A 50 -24.64 -28.75 -20.63
C ASN A 50 -25.88 -28.97 -19.77
N TRP A 51 -26.81 -28.02 -19.84
CA TRP A 51 -28.06 -27.97 -19.07
C TRP A 51 -29.11 -29.02 -19.47
N GLY A 52 -28.70 -30.11 -20.15
CA GLY A 52 -29.58 -31.16 -20.68
C GLY A 52 -30.03 -32.23 -19.67
N GLY A 53 -30.11 -31.91 -18.38
CA GLY A 53 -30.50 -32.83 -17.30
C GLY A 53 -32.00 -32.89 -17.03
N THR A 54 -32.38 -33.60 -15.95
CA THR A 54 -33.73 -33.46 -15.38
C THR A 54 -33.92 -32.06 -14.81
N SER A 55 -35.15 -31.56 -14.75
CA SER A 55 -35.44 -30.23 -14.19
C SER A 55 -34.88 -30.05 -12.77
N ASP A 56 -35.04 -31.06 -11.90
CA ASP A 56 -34.49 -31.03 -10.54
C ASP A 56 -32.96 -30.91 -10.53
N ALA A 57 -32.26 -31.56 -11.48
CA ALA A 57 -30.80 -31.49 -11.56
C ALA A 57 -30.34 -30.13 -12.10
N VAL A 58 -31.06 -29.56 -13.05
CA VAL A 58 -30.79 -28.22 -13.59
C VAL A 58 -30.95 -27.15 -12.50
N GLU A 59 -32.04 -27.19 -11.73
CA GLU A 59 -32.27 -26.23 -10.64
C GLU A 59 -31.19 -26.29 -9.55
N ILE A 60 -30.73 -27.50 -9.20
CA ILE A 60 -29.61 -27.67 -8.26
C ILE A 60 -28.32 -27.10 -8.84
N MET A 61 -28.05 -27.29 -10.14
CA MET A 61 -26.87 -26.75 -10.79
C MET A 61 -26.89 -25.22 -10.87
N GLU A 62 -28.05 -24.61 -11.19
CA GLU A 62 -28.22 -23.15 -11.19
C GLU A 62 -27.96 -22.57 -9.80
N SER A 63 -28.60 -23.13 -8.77
CA SER A 63 -28.40 -22.66 -7.39
C SER A 63 -26.95 -22.84 -6.90
N ALA A 64 -26.25 -23.89 -7.33
CA ALA A 64 -24.85 -24.11 -6.97
C ALA A 64 -23.91 -23.12 -7.68
N VAL A 65 -24.19 -22.79 -8.94
CA VAL A 65 -23.48 -21.76 -9.71
C VAL A 65 -23.67 -20.40 -9.05
N ASP A 66 -24.91 -19.99 -8.78
CA ASP A 66 -25.22 -18.72 -8.13
C ASP A 66 -24.53 -18.62 -6.75
N GLY A 67 -24.53 -19.71 -5.99
CA GLY A 67 -23.84 -19.79 -4.70
C GLY A 67 -22.32 -19.64 -4.83
N ALA A 68 -21.71 -20.22 -5.87
CA ALA A 68 -20.28 -20.07 -6.14
C ALA A 68 -19.94 -18.64 -6.56
N GLU A 69 -20.73 -18.02 -7.44
CA GLU A 69 -20.54 -16.62 -7.84
C GLU A 69 -20.67 -15.67 -6.64
N GLN A 70 -21.69 -15.85 -5.81
CA GLN A 70 -21.89 -15.03 -4.62
C GLN A 70 -20.74 -15.18 -3.62
N ALA A 71 -20.23 -16.40 -3.41
CA ALA A 71 -19.09 -16.63 -2.52
C ALA A 71 -17.81 -15.91 -2.99
N VAL A 72 -17.59 -15.86 -4.31
CA VAL A 72 -16.48 -15.12 -4.91
C VAL A 72 -16.66 -13.61 -4.73
N ILE A 73 -17.87 -13.07 -4.95
CA ILE A 73 -18.19 -11.65 -4.73
C ILE A 73 -18.02 -11.25 -3.26
N ASP A 74 -18.49 -12.08 -2.32
CA ASP A 74 -18.37 -11.82 -0.88
C ASP A 74 -16.92 -11.88 -0.42
N THR A 75 -16.12 -12.76 -1.02
CA THR A 75 -14.68 -12.84 -0.74
C THR A 75 -13.94 -11.64 -1.29
N HIS A 76 -14.29 -11.20 -2.51
CA HIS A 76 -13.76 -9.98 -3.11
C HIS A 76 -13.99 -8.78 -2.20
N GLY A 77 -15.25 -8.54 -1.79
CA GLY A 77 -15.58 -7.39 -0.96
C GLY A 77 -14.81 -7.34 0.36
N ARG A 78 -14.52 -8.50 0.96
CA ARG A 78 -13.67 -8.58 2.17
C ARG A 78 -12.21 -8.27 1.86
N GLN A 79 -11.64 -8.88 0.83
CA GLN A 79 -10.23 -8.67 0.46
C GLN A 79 -9.96 -7.23 0.00
N THR A 80 -10.89 -6.62 -0.75
CA THR A 80 -10.84 -5.20 -1.11
C THR A 80 -10.81 -4.32 0.14
N ALA A 81 -11.74 -4.53 1.08
CA ALA A 81 -11.79 -3.72 2.30
C ALA A 81 -10.53 -3.85 3.17
N GLU A 82 -9.96 -5.06 3.25
CA GLU A 82 -8.72 -5.27 3.97
C GLU A 82 -7.50 -4.69 3.23
N LEU A 83 -7.50 -4.67 1.90
CA LEU A 83 -6.47 -3.99 1.10
C LEU A 83 -6.54 -2.48 1.26
N ASP A 84 -7.75 -1.90 1.25
CA ASP A 84 -7.99 -0.47 1.44
C ASP A 84 -7.43 0.00 2.80
N GLU A 85 -7.55 -0.83 3.85
CA GLU A 85 -6.99 -0.53 5.18
C GLU A 85 -5.46 -0.42 5.13
N VAL A 86 -4.78 -1.38 4.49
CA VAL A 86 -3.31 -1.36 4.36
C VAL A 86 -2.84 -0.22 3.45
N GLN A 87 -3.57 0.08 2.38
CA GLN A 87 -3.28 1.22 1.51
C GLN A 87 -3.41 2.55 2.26
N ALA A 88 -4.41 2.66 3.14
CA ALA A 88 -4.58 3.83 4.01
C ALA A 88 -3.43 3.97 5.02
N GLU A 89 -3.01 2.88 5.68
CA GLU A 89 -1.84 2.87 6.57
C GLU A 89 -0.57 3.29 5.82
N ASN A 90 -0.37 2.76 4.61
CA ASN A 90 0.76 3.11 3.75
C ASN A 90 0.78 4.61 3.36
N ALA A 91 -0.39 5.17 3.04
CA ALA A 91 -0.52 6.59 2.71
C ALA A 91 -0.26 7.48 3.92
N GLU A 92 -0.81 7.13 5.09
CA GLU A 92 -0.57 7.86 6.35
C GLU A 92 0.92 7.85 6.72
N HIS A 93 1.60 6.71 6.56
CA HIS A 93 3.04 6.63 6.75
C HIS A 93 3.82 7.47 5.74
N GLY A 94 3.43 7.46 4.47
CA GLY A 94 4.03 8.33 3.46
C GLY A 94 3.92 9.82 3.81
N ASP A 95 2.76 10.25 4.30
CA ASP A 95 2.51 11.62 4.75
C ASP A 95 3.37 11.98 5.97
N GLU A 96 3.45 11.10 6.98
CA GLU A 96 4.30 11.31 8.16
C GLU A 96 5.77 11.47 7.79
N LEU A 97 6.28 10.64 6.88
CA LEU A 97 7.66 10.74 6.39
C LEU A 97 7.88 12.04 5.60
N GLY A 98 6.88 12.49 4.85
CA GLY A 98 6.87 13.77 4.16
C GLY A 98 7.01 14.95 5.12
N GLU A 99 6.18 14.99 6.17
CA GLU A 99 6.23 16.02 7.21
C GLU A 99 7.59 16.05 7.92
N ARG A 100 8.15 14.87 8.25
CA ARG A 100 9.48 14.76 8.84
C ARG A 100 10.56 15.30 7.91
N SER A 101 10.50 14.97 6.62
CA SER A 101 11.46 15.47 5.63
C SER A 101 11.39 16.99 5.50
N ASP A 102 10.21 17.60 5.63
CA ASP A 102 10.05 19.06 5.59
C ASP A 102 10.63 19.73 6.83
N VAL A 103 10.45 19.12 8.01
CA VAL A 103 11.10 19.58 9.25
C VAL A 103 12.62 19.48 9.14
N ASP A 104 13.15 18.39 8.61
CA ASP A 104 14.59 18.22 8.43
C ASP A 104 15.16 19.24 7.43
N ARG A 105 14.42 19.59 6.37
CA ARG A 105 14.83 20.66 5.44
C ARG A 105 14.92 22.01 6.16
N GLU A 106 13.93 22.32 6.99
CA GLU A 106 13.94 23.54 7.80
C GLU A 106 15.14 23.54 8.77
N ASP A 107 15.42 22.42 9.44
CA ASP A 107 16.56 22.30 10.34
C ASP A 107 17.91 22.44 9.59
N ALA A 108 18.05 21.89 8.40
CA ALA A 108 19.24 22.04 7.57
C ALA A 108 19.49 23.51 7.17
N ASP A 109 18.42 24.25 6.86
CA ASP A 109 18.48 25.69 6.56
C ASP A 109 18.87 26.50 7.80
N HIS A 110 18.25 26.24 8.96
CA HIS A 110 18.61 26.90 10.23
C HIS A 110 20.07 26.62 10.65
N ILE A 111 20.56 25.40 10.44
CA ILE A 111 21.97 25.04 10.70
C ILE A 111 22.90 25.83 9.77
N SER A 112 22.55 25.95 8.49
CA SER A 112 23.31 26.70 7.50
C SER A 112 23.39 28.20 7.84
N ASP A 113 22.26 28.81 8.19
CA ASP A 113 22.18 30.21 8.62
C ASP A 113 22.99 30.45 9.89
N THR A 114 22.90 29.54 10.85
CA THR A 114 23.68 29.60 12.09
C THR A 114 25.18 29.50 11.80
N ALA A 115 25.60 28.59 10.91
CA ALA A 115 27.00 28.45 10.53
C ALA A 115 27.56 29.73 9.89
N GLY A 116 26.77 30.44 9.09
CA GLY A 116 27.14 31.73 8.50
C GLY A 116 27.38 32.85 9.53
N GLY A 117 26.76 32.77 10.70
CA GLY A 117 26.95 33.70 11.82
C GLY A 117 28.11 33.38 12.77
N VAL A 118 28.76 32.21 12.61
CA VAL A 118 29.78 31.72 13.54
C VAL A 118 31.18 31.95 12.97
N SER A 119 32.03 32.65 13.74
CA SER A 119 33.42 32.94 13.32
C SER A 119 34.43 31.83 13.65
N THR A 120 34.06 30.89 14.53
CA THR A 120 34.96 29.83 14.98
C THR A 120 34.93 28.67 13.99
N GLN A 121 36.07 28.38 13.34
CA GLN A 121 36.17 27.32 12.33
C GLN A 121 35.76 25.93 12.86
N GLU A 122 36.11 25.61 14.10
CA GLU A 122 35.71 24.34 14.72
C GLU A 122 34.18 24.21 14.80
N SER A 123 33.50 25.27 15.23
CA SER A 123 32.04 25.30 15.30
C SER A 123 31.38 25.26 13.91
N VAL A 124 31.95 25.94 12.91
CA VAL A 124 31.49 25.83 11.51
C VAL A 124 31.61 24.39 11.00
N ASN A 125 32.73 23.70 11.32
CA ASN A 125 32.92 22.31 10.91
C ASN A 125 31.89 21.38 11.56
N GLU A 126 31.60 21.54 12.86
CA GLU A 126 30.57 20.72 13.53
C GLU A 126 29.16 20.98 12.97
N LEU A 127 28.82 22.25 12.70
CA LEU A 127 27.53 22.59 12.08
C LEU A 127 27.41 22.04 10.66
N THR A 128 28.51 22.05 9.89
CA THR A 128 28.54 21.43 8.55
C THR A 128 28.28 19.92 8.64
N ARG A 129 28.91 19.22 9.60
CA ARG A 129 28.65 17.79 9.82
C ARG A 129 27.20 17.51 10.23
N ALA A 130 26.63 18.36 11.09
CA ALA A 130 25.23 18.24 11.48
C ALA A 130 24.30 18.41 10.28
N ARG A 131 24.53 19.43 9.44
CA ARG A 131 23.79 19.64 8.20
C ARG A 131 23.90 18.45 7.26
N ASP A 132 25.11 17.93 7.04
CA ASP A 132 25.32 16.78 6.16
C ASP A 132 24.59 15.53 6.67
N ALA A 133 24.50 15.34 8.00
CA ALA A 133 23.72 14.26 8.59
C ALA A 133 22.20 14.42 8.36
N VAL A 134 21.68 15.64 8.49
CA VAL A 134 20.26 15.96 8.21
C VAL A 134 19.94 15.77 6.73
N LEU A 135 20.81 16.21 5.82
CA LEU A 135 20.63 15.98 4.37
C LEU A 135 20.59 14.48 4.02
N GLN A 136 21.44 13.68 4.66
CA GLN A 136 21.38 12.21 4.51
C GLN A 136 20.09 11.61 5.07
N ASP A 137 19.44 12.25 6.04
CA ASP A 137 18.16 11.81 6.58
C ASP A 137 17.02 12.14 5.62
N ILE A 138 17.02 13.35 5.06
CA ILE A 138 16.09 13.76 4.00
C ILE A 138 16.15 12.79 2.82
N ASP A 139 17.35 12.47 2.32
CA ASP A 139 17.52 11.53 1.21
C ASP A 139 16.94 10.14 1.55
N PHE A 140 17.15 9.68 2.78
CA PHE A 140 16.60 8.42 3.27
C PHE A 140 15.06 8.46 3.35
N LEU A 141 14.48 9.52 3.93
CA LEU A 141 13.02 9.67 4.05
C LEU A 141 12.36 9.74 2.68
N LEU A 142 12.93 10.49 1.74
CA LEU A 142 12.45 10.56 0.36
C LEU A 142 12.46 9.21 -0.36
N GLU A 143 13.51 8.40 -0.16
CA GLU A 143 13.58 7.03 -0.69
C GLU A 143 12.46 6.16 -0.10
N GLN A 144 12.19 6.27 1.20
CA GLN A 144 11.13 5.49 1.83
C GLN A 144 9.72 5.92 1.37
N ILE A 145 9.49 7.22 1.15
CA ILE A 145 8.25 7.74 0.57
C ILE A 145 8.03 7.18 -0.84
N ASP A 146 9.06 7.21 -1.70
CA ASP A 146 8.98 6.69 -3.07
C ASP A 146 8.65 5.20 -3.10
N ARG A 147 9.27 4.41 -2.19
CA ARG A 147 8.95 2.99 -2.02
C ARG A 147 7.50 2.76 -1.60
N ALA A 148 7.03 3.47 -0.58
CA ALA A 148 5.66 3.38 -0.10
C ALA A 148 4.66 3.74 -1.22
N GLN A 149 4.89 4.83 -1.93
CA GLN A 149 4.04 5.26 -3.06
C GLN A 149 4.02 4.21 -4.18
N THR A 150 5.19 3.71 -4.58
CA THR A 150 5.29 2.68 -5.62
C THR A 150 4.53 1.40 -5.24
N ALA A 151 4.63 0.96 -3.98
CA ALA A 151 3.90 -0.21 -3.49
C ALA A 151 2.38 0.03 -3.51
N GLY A 152 1.94 1.22 -3.08
CA GLY A 152 0.54 1.64 -3.12
C GLY A 152 -0.02 1.68 -4.55
N GLU A 153 0.72 2.24 -5.51
CA GLU A 153 0.32 2.30 -6.92
C GLU A 153 0.16 0.91 -7.54
N ARG A 154 1.10 0.00 -7.29
CA ARG A 154 1.01 -1.39 -7.76
C ARG A 154 -0.20 -2.11 -7.18
N SER A 155 -0.45 -1.92 -5.89
CA SER A 155 -1.60 -2.49 -5.19
C SER A 155 -2.92 -1.97 -5.77
N GLN A 156 -3.02 -0.66 -6.06
CA GLN A 156 -4.19 -0.07 -6.70
C GLN A 156 -4.41 -0.63 -8.12
N GLU A 157 -3.35 -0.78 -8.92
CA GLU A 157 -3.46 -1.34 -10.26
C GLU A 157 -4.01 -2.78 -10.23
N LEU A 158 -3.54 -3.61 -9.29
CA LEU A 158 -4.06 -4.96 -9.11
C LEU A 158 -5.54 -4.95 -8.71
N GLN A 159 -5.92 -4.10 -7.75
CA GLN A 159 -7.31 -3.96 -7.32
C GLN A 159 -8.22 -3.55 -8.48
N ASP A 160 -7.83 -2.56 -9.28
CA ASP A 160 -8.59 -2.09 -10.46
C ASP A 160 -8.80 -3.22 -11.50
N ILE A 161 -7.80 -4.08 -11.69
CA ILE A 161 -7.88 -5.23 -12.61
C ILE A 161 -8.92 -6.25 -12.11
N VAL A 162 -8.94 -6.52 -10.80
CA VAL A 162 -9.87 -7.50 -10.20
C VAL A 162 -11.29 -6.96 -10.12
N ASP A 163 -11.45 -5.69 -9.75
CA ASP A 163 -12.73 -4.96 -9.78
C ASP A 163 -13.39 -5.06 -11.15
N GLN A 164 -12.61 -4.90 -12.22
CA GLN A 164 -13.10 -5.06 -13.59
C GLN A 164 -13.55 -6.48 -13.89
N ALA A 165 -12.83 -7.50 -13.43
CA ALA A 165 -13.19 -8.91 -13.62
C ALA A 165 -14.49 -9.26 -12.90
N VAL A 166 -14.62 -8.87 -11.62
CA VAL A 166 -15.81 -9.11 -10.78
C VAL A 166 -17.01 -8.29 -11.27
N GLY A 167 -16.82 -7.00 -11.56
CA GLY A 167 -17.87 -6.10 -12.08
C GLY A 167 -18.32 -6.45 -13.50
N ALA A 168 -17.48 -7.13 -14.28
CA ALA A 168 -17.93 -7.77 -15.51
C ALA A 168 -18.83 -8.97 -15.22
N SER A 169 -18.56 -9.79 -14.19
CA SER A 169 -19.39 -10.95 -13.82
C SER A 169 -20.79 -10.56 -13.36
N GLY A 170 -20.91 -9.56 -12.48
CA GLY A 170 -22.22 -9.13 -11.95
C GLY A 170 -23.20 -8.54 -12.98
N ARG A 171 -22.75 -8.23 -14.21
CA ARG A 171 -23.61 -7.68 -15.28
C ARG A 171 -24.22 -8.73 -16.21
N ASN A 172 -23.72 -9.97 -16.21
CA ASN A 172 -24.19 -11.00 -17.14
C ASN A 172 -25.40 -11.82 -16.64
N VAL A 173 -25.88 -11.56 -15.42
CA VAL A 173 -26.97 -12.31 -14.76
C VAL A 173 -28.26 -11.46 -14.63
N ARG A 174 -28.50 -10.51 -15.55
CA ARG A 174 -29.76 -9.76 -15.61
C ARG A 174 -30.49 -9.94 -16.93
#